data_AF-A0A928DUA7-F1
#
_entry.id   AF-A0A928DUA7-F1
#
_cell.length_a   1.000
_cell.length_b   1.000
_cell.length_c   1.000
_cell.angle_alpha   90.00
_cell.angle_beta   90.00
_cell.angle_gamma   90.00
#
_symmetry.space_group_name_H-M   'P 1'
#
loop_
_entity.id
_entity.type
_entity.pdbx_description
1 polymer ?
#
loop_
_entity_poly.entity_id
_entity_poly.type
_entity_poly.pdbx_seq_one_letter_code
_entity_poly.pdbx_strand_id
1 'polypeptide(L)'
;MELKRMKILRFDSVGGGSGDMILNALIEFCERKGISQSAVEEPLHRLIPEHFHLRRTKKGSHGMSGKMLTVDIHEHHSHDHAHSHDHAHSHDHAHSHDHAHSHDHAHSHDHAHSHIHRSHADIRRLIENSDLPETAKRLSLE
;
A
#
# COMPACT_ATOMS: atom_id res chain seq x y z
N MET A 1 -32.04 -7.44 -32.35
CA MET A 1 -30.89 -6.91 -31.59
C MET A 1 -31.06 -7.34 -30.15
N GLU A 2 -30.24 -8.26 -29.68
CA GLU A 2 -30.29 -8.75 -28.29
C GLU A 2 -29.61 -7.70 -27.39
N LEU A 3 -30.38 -7.02 -26.54
CA LEU A 3 -29.80 -6.12 -25.54
C LEU A 3 -29.07 -6.97 -24.50
N LYS A 4 -27.73 -6.94 -24.55
CA LYS A 4 -26.87 -7.55 -23.53
C LYS A 4 -27.25 -6.97 -22.16
N ARG A 5 -27.86 -7.80 -21.29
CA ARG A 5 -28.30 -7.39 -19.96
C ARG A 5 -27.09 -6.96 -19.11
N MET A 6 -26.97 -5.66 -18.83
CA MET A 6 -25.87 -5.13 -18.03
C MET A 6 -26.08 -5.51 -16.55
N LYS A 7 -25.09 -6.19 -15.96
CA LYS A 7 -25.09 -6.51 -14.53
C LYS A 7 -24.25 -5.44 -13.82
N ILE A 8 -24.85 -4.74 -12.86
CA ILE A 8 -24.18 -3.69 -12.09
C ILE A 8 -23.79 -4.28 -10.73
N LEU A 9 -22.53 -4.10 -10.35
CA LEU A 9 -22.07 -4.29 -8.97
C LEU A 9 -22.20 -2.94 -8.25
N ARG A 10 -23.03 -2.86 -7.21
CA ARG A 10 -23.16 -1.67 -6.37
C ARG A 10 -22.31 -1.87 -5.12
N PHE A 11 -21.40 -0.94 -4.87
CA PHE A 11 -20.62 -0.86 -3.63
C PHE A 11 -21.17 0.31 -2.80
N ASP A 12 -21.52 0.05 -1.54
CA ASP A 12 -22.01 1.05 -0.61
C ASP A 12 -20.97 1.26 0.49
N SER A 13 -20.19 2.34 0.38
CA SER A 13 -19.10 2.65 1.31
C SER A 13 -19.63 3.34 2.56
N VAL A 14 -20.50 2.66 3.32
CA VAL A 14 -20.98 3.21 4.60
C VAL A 14 -19.79 3.29 5.56
N GLY A 15 -19.39 4.52 5.91
CA GLY A 15 -18.26 4.79 6.81
C GLY A 15 -16.90 4.95 6.13
N GLY A 16 -16.83 4.92 4.80
CA GLY A 16 -15.58 4.97 4.05
C GLY A 16 -14.80 3.64 4.11
N GLY A 17 -13.84 3.49 3.21
CA GLY A 17 -12.95 2.33 3.16
C GLY A 17 -11.64 2.73 2.50
N SER A 18 -10.52 2.28 3.05
CA SER A 18 -9.21 2.52 2.43
C SER A 18 -9.11 1.79 1.09
N GLY A 19 -8.27 2.31 0.18
CA GLY A 19 -8.17 1.79 -1.18
C GLY A 19 -7.77 0.32 -1.25
N ASP A 20 -6.90 -0.13 -0.35
CA ASP A 20 -6.48 -1.54 -0.21
C ASP A 20 -7.63 -2.44 0.25
N MET A 21 -8.51 -1.97 1.15
CA MET A 21 -9.71 -2.71 1.57
C MET A 21 -10.69 -2.87 0.40
N ILE A 22 -10.91 -1.80 -0.36
CA ILE A 22 -11.78 -1.83 -1.55
C ILE A 22 -11.20 -2.76 -2.62
N LEU A 23 -9.91 -2.61 -2.92
CA LEU A 23 -9.22 -3.45 -3.90
C LEU A 23 -9.26 -4.93 -3.49
N ASN A 24 -9.03 -5.25 -2.21
CA ASN A 24 -9.13 -6.62 -1.72
C ASN A 24 -10.53 -7.20 -1.90
N ALA A 25 -11.58 -6.44 -1.60
CA ALA A 25 -12.97 -6.86 -1.77
C ALA A 25 -13.31 -7.11 -3.25
N LEU A 26 -12.83 -6.27 -4.16
CA LEU A 26 -13.00 -6.45 -5.61
C LEU A 26 -12.26 -7.69 -6.11
N ILE A 27 -11.03 -7.93 -5.66
CA ILE A 27 -10.28 -9.16 -6.01
C ILE A 27 -11.02 -10.39 -5.49
N GLU A 28 -11.52 -10.39 -4.25
CA GLU A 28 -12.32 -11.50 -3.73
C GLU A 28 -13.58 -11.77 -4.55
N PHE A 29 -14.25 -10.71 -5.02
CA PHE A 29 -15.40 -10.84 -5.90
C PHE A 29 -14.99 -11.49 -7.24
N CYS A 30 -13.89 -11.04 -7.84
CA CYS A 30 -13.32 -11.62 -9.05
C CYS A 30 -12.99 -13.11 -8.86
N GLU A 31 -12.37 -13.49 -7.74
CA GLU A 31 -12.05 -14.89 -7.41
C GLU A 31 -13.32 -15.76 -7.33
N ARG A 32 -14.40 -15.25 -6.72
CA ARG A 32 -15.71 -15.93 -6.70
C ARG A 32 -16.33 -16.11 -8.08
N LYS A 33 -15.87 -15.35 -9.09
CA LYS A 33 -16.24 -15.49 -10.50
C LYS A 33 -15.23 -16.31 -11.31
N GLY A 34 -14.20 -16.88 -10.68
CA GLY A 34 -13.15 -17.65 -11.34
C GLY A 34 -12.05 -16.79 -11.98
N ILE A 35 -11.98 -15.51 -11.66
CA ILE A 35 -10.95 -14.58 -12.14
C ILE A 35 -9.86 -14.51 -11.06
N SER A 36 -8.63 -14.89 -11.39
CA SER A 36 -7.51 -14.91 -10.44
C SER A 36 -7.02 -13.49 -10.09
N GLN A 37 -6.31 -13.35 -8.98
CA GLN A 37 -5.64 -12.09 -8.61
C GLN A 37 -4.72 -11.60 -9.74
N SER A 38 -3.93 -12.49 -10.35
CA SER A 38 -3.01 -12.12 -11.43
C SER A 38 -3.74 -11.49 -12.62
N ALA A 39 -4.96 -11.94 -12.95
CA ALA A 39 -5.75 -11.32 -14.01
C ALA A 39 -6.20 -9.87 -13.70
N VAL A 40 -6.21 -9.47 -12.42
CA VAL A 40 -6.45 -8.09 -11.98
C VAL A 40 -5.14 -7.30 -11.89
N GLU A 41 -4.08 -7.93 -11.39
CA GLU A 41 -2.77 -7.32 -11.16
C GLU A 41 -2.07 -6.97 -12.49
N GLU A 42 -2.20 -7.80 -13.52
CA GLU A 42 -1.63 -7.59 -14.86
C GLU A 42 -2.07 -6.26 -15.52
N PRO A 43 -3.37 -5.92 -15.63
CA PRO A 43 -3.80 -4.60 -16.08
C PRO A 43 -3.30 -3.44 -15.21
N LEU A 44 -3.18 -3.64 -13.89
CA LEU A 44 -2.71 -2.59 -12.99
C LEU A 44 -1.22 -2.28 -13.20
N HIS A 45 -0.39 -3.30 -13.47
CA HIS A 45 1.01 -3.14 -13.86
C HIS A 45 1.21 -2.38 -15.16
N ARG A 46 0.26 -2.47 -16.09
CA ARG A 46 0.29 -1.68 -17.34
C ARG A 46 -0.20 -0.25 -17.15
N LEU A 47 -1.12 -0.04 -16.21
CA LEU A 47 -1.69 1.27 -15.90
C LEU A 47 -0.77 2.13 -15.02
N ILE A 48 -0.12 1.50 -14.04
CA ILE A 48 0.67 2.16 -13.02
C ILE A 48 2.15 1.88 -13.31
N PRO A 49 2.97 2.92 -13.58
CA PRO A 49 4.36 2.73 -14.00
C PRO A 49 5.29 2.22 -12.88
N GLU A 50 4.91 2.33 -11.61
CA GLU A 50 5.71 1.77 -10.51
C GLU A 50 5.57 0.25 -10.45
N HIS A 51 6.66 -0.40 -10.04
CA HIS A 51 6.63 -1.80 -9.68
C HIS A 51 6.07 -1.97 -8.27
N PHE A 52 4.93 -2.67 -8.17
CA PHE A 52 4.30 -3.03 -6.90
C PHE A 52 3.88 -4.51 -6.89
N HIS A 53 3.74 -5.10 -5.72
CA HIS A 53 3.15 -6.42 -5.57
C HIS A 53 1.95 -6.38 -4.63
N LEU A 54 0.91 -7.11 -5.02
CA LEU A 54 -0.27 -7.28 -4.19
C LEU A 54 -0.11 -8.52 -3.32
N ARG A 55 0.14 -8.31 -2.02
CA ARG A 55 0.26 -9.40 -1.05
C ARG A 55 -1.02 -9.52 -0.23
N ARG A 56 -1.67 -10.68 -0.30
CA ARG A 56 -2.90 -10.96 0.47
C ARG A 56 -2.64 -11.96 1.58
N THR A 57 -3.07 -11.62 2.78
CA THR A 57 -2.89 -12.44 3.98
C THR A 57 -4.20 -12.58 4.74
N LYS A 58 -4.38 -13.68 5.48
CA LYS A 58 -5.45 -13.77 6.48
C LYS A 58 -4.98 -13.03 7.73
N LYS A 59 -5.82 -12.15 8.27
CA LYS A 59 -5.56 -11.43 9.51
C LYS A 59 -6.73 -11.61 10.45
N GLY A 60 -6.44 -11.87 11.72
CA GLY A 60 -7.44 -11.94 12.78
C GLY A 60 -6.96 -11.17 14.00
N SER A 61 -7.88 -10.49 14.67
CA SER A 61 -7.60 -9.73 15.88
C SER A 61 -8.90 -9.52 16.66
N HIS A 62 -8.85 -9.64 17.99
CA HIS A 62 -10.00 -9.37 18.87
C HIS A 62 -11.31 -10.09 18.45
N GLY A 63 -11.21 -11.35 18.02
CA GLY A 63 -12.37 -12.14 17.58
C GLY A 63 -12.87 -11.84 16.15
N MET A 64 -12.26 -10.88 15.45
CA MET A 64 -12.53 -10.61 14.04
C MET A 64 -11.55 -11.36 13.16
N SER A 65 -12.01 -11.82 12.01
CA SER A 65 -11.15 -12.40 10.96
C SER A 65 -11.49 -11.79 9.62
N GLY A 66 -10.46 -11.61 8.79
CA GLY A 66 -10.60 -11.03 7.46
C GLY A 66 -9.38 -11.32 6.60
N LYS A 67 -9.42 -10.82 5.37
CA LYS A 67 -8.25 -10.77 4.50
C LYS A 67 -7.72 -9.34 4.45
N MET A 68 -6.41 -9.22 4.59
CA MET A 68 -5.69 -7.96 4.43
C MET A 68 -4.95 -8.00 3.09
N LEU A 69 -5.07 -6.93 2.32
CA LEU A 69 -4.24 -6.69 1.16
C LEU A 69 -3.19 -5.65 1.52
N THR A 70 -1.95 -5.91 1.14
CA THR A 70 -0.85 -4.96 1.25
C THR A 70 -0.30 -4.71 -0.15
N VAL A 71 -0.05 -3.44 -0.45
CA VAL A 71 0.63 -3.03 -1.69
C VAL A 71 2.09 -2.81 -1.33
N ASP A 72 2.93 -3.77 -1.70
CA ASP A 72 4.38 -3.69 -1.50
C ASP A 72 4.98 -2.94 -2.70
N ILE A 73 5.43 -1.69 -2.51
CA ILE A 73 6.06 -0.88 -3.57
C ILE A 73 7.57 -1.11 -3.50
N HIS A 74 8.18 -1.54 -4.60
CA HIS A 74 9.63 -1.64 -4.67
C HIS A 74 10.23 -0.26 -4.97
N GLU A 75 10.56 0.50 -3.93
CA GLU A 75 11.38 1.70 -4.08
C GLU A 75 12.82 1.30 -4.42
N HIS A 76 13.40 1.96 -5.43
CA HIS A 76 14.78 1.74 -5.86
C HIS A 76 15.80 2.44 -4.94
N HIS A 77 15.62 2.34 -3.61
CA HIS A 77 16.50 2.95 -2.63
C HIS A 77 17.15 1.89 -1.74
N SER A 78 18.17 1.24 -2.28
CA SER A 78 19.27 0.73 -1.48
C SER A 78 20.04 1.92 -0.90
N HIS A 79 19.68 2.34 0.31
CA HIS A 79 20.62 3.06 1.16
C HIS A 79 20.81 2.25 2.43
N ASP A 80 21.67 1.24 2.28
CA ASP A 80 22.31 0.54 3.38
C ASP A 80 23.27 1.54 4.03
N HIS A 81 22.81 2.24 5.07
CA HIS A 81 23.67 3.06 5.91
C HIS A 81 23.95 2.30 7.20
N ALA A 82 24.83 1.31 7.09
CA ALA A 82 25.55 0.77 8.24
C ALA A 82 26.53 1.85 8.74
N HIS A 83 26.09 2.66 9.70
CA HIS A 83 27.00 3.51 10.46
C HIS A 83 27.50 2.72 11.68
N SER A 84 28.67 2.10 11.52
CA SER A 84 29.52 1.70 12.63
C SER A 84 30.09 2.98 13.26
N HIS A 85 29.78 3.23 14.53
CA HIS A 85 30.54 4.18 15.34
C HIS A 85 31.25 3.43 16.45
N ASP A 86 32.53 3.20 16.18
CA ASP A 86 33.55 2.80 17.12
C ASP A 86 33.98 4.06 17.89
N HIS A 87 33.73 4.12 19.19
CA HIS A 87 34.29 5.15 20.06
C HIS A 87 34.80 4.53 21.35
N ALA A 88 36.10 4.22 21.34
CA ALA A 88 36.89 3.98 22.52
C ALA A 88 37.11 5.29 23.30
N HIS A 89 36.78 5.31 24.59
CA HIS A 89 37.38 6.25 25.55
C HIS A 89 37.62 5.57 26.90
N SER A 90 38.88 5.58 27.33
CA SER A 90 39.37 5.28 28.68
C SER A 90 39.50 6.59 29.47
N HIS A 91 38.96 6.66 30.70
CA HIS A 91 39.73 6.82 31.95
C HIS A 91 38.87 7.22 33.17
N ASP A 92 39.14 6.49 34.26
CA ASP A 92 39.26 6.84 35.69
C ASP A 92 38.15 7.51 36.54
N HIS A 93 38.18 7.07 37.80
CA HIS A 93 37.16 7.11 38.85
C HIS A 93 36.88 8.47 39.52
N ALA A 94 35.61 8.70 39.91
CA ALA A 94 35.23 9.31 41.20
C ALA A 94 33.76 8.98 41.54
N HIS A 95 33.49 8.56 42.77
CA HIS A 95 32.16 8.23 43.30
C HIS A 95 31.35 9.49 43.65
N SER A 96 30.09 9.53 43.22
CA SER A 96 28.99 10.18 43.96
C SER A 96 27.66 9.59 43.48
N HIS A 97 26.83 9.12 44.42
CA HIS A 97 25.48 8.65 44.16
C HIS A 97 24.55 9.84 43.91
N ASP A 98 23.90 9.84 42.75
CA ASP A 98 22.58 10.46 42.56
C ASP A 98 21.85 9.68 41.44
N HIS A 99 20.80 8.95 41.80
CA HIS A 99 19.96 8.21 40.85
C HIS A 99 18.91 9.15 40.24
N ALA A 100 19.30 9.89 39.21
CA ALA A 100 18.36 10.51 38.28
C ALA A 100 18.28 9.64 37.01
N HIS A 101 17.23 8.81 36.92
CA HIS A 101 16.92 8.10 35.69
C HIS A 101 16.27 9.06 34.69
N SER A 102 17.09 9.75 33.89
CA SER A 102 16.62 10.36 32.64
C SER A 102 16.71 9.34 31.52
N HIS A 103 15.58 8.74 31.18
CA HIS A 103 15.42 8.00 29.93
C HIS A 103 14.80 8.93 28.89
N ASP A 104 15.62 9.79 28.30
CA ASP A 104 15.29 10.42 27.02
C ASP A 104 15.58 9.43 25.90
N HIS A 105 14.61 8.59 25.59
CA HIS A 105 14.59 7.83 24.35
C HIS A 105 13.73 8.58 23.33
N ALA A 106 14.27 9.69 22.82
CA ALA A 106 13.75 10.32 21.61
C ALA A 106 14.22 9.50 20.39
N HIS A 107 13.57 8.37 20.15
CA HIS A 107 13.67 7.67 18.87
C HIS A 107 12.77 8.38 17.86
N SER A 108 13.25 9.50 17.30
CA SER A 108 12.68 10.06 16.08
C SER A 108 13.21 9.26 14.91
N HIS A 109 12.54 8.15 14.58
CA HIS A 109 12.72 7.52 13.28
C HIS A 109 11.89 8.32 12.27
N ASP A 110 12.50 9.37 11.71
CA ASP A 110 12.03 9.94 10.45
C ASP A 110 12.33 8.94 9.33
N HIS A 111 11.42 7.98 9.16
CA HIS A 111 11.35 7.23 7.93
C HIS A 111 10.74 8.15 6.88
N ALA A 112 11.61 8.85 6.14
CA ALA A 112 11.23 9.52 4.91
C ALA A 112 10.83 8.46 3.87
N HIS A 113 9.59 7.98 3.96
CA HIS A 113 8.99 7.20 2.89
C HIS A 113 8.71 8.16 1.73
N SER A 114 9.27 7.88 0.55
CA SER A 114 9.02 8.70 -0.63
C SER A 114 7.64 8.36 -1.19
N HIS A 115 6.60 8.97 -0.62
CA HIS A 115 5.26 8.77 -1.15
C HIS A 115 5.11 9.52 -2.47
N ILE A 116 4.95 8.77 -3.56
CA ILE A 116 4.59 9.33 -4.87
C ILE A 116 3.13 9.79 -4.79
N HIS A 117 2.96 11.10 -4.63
CA HIS A 117 1.64 11.72 -4.72
C HIS A 117 1.29 11.99 -6.17
N ARG A 118 0.20 11.38 -6.64
CA ARG A 118 -0.39 11.70 -7.94
C ARG A 118 -1.58 12.62 -7.78
N SER A 119 -1.62 13.68 -8.58
CA SER A 119 -2.82 14.49 -8.67
C SER A 119 -3.93 13.73 -9.40
N HIS A 120 -5.18 14.18 -9.23
CA HIS A 120 -6.30 13.67 -10.01
C HIS A 120 -6.09 13.84 -11.53
N ALA A 121 -5.38 14.88 -11.97
CA ALA A 121 -5.04 15.09 -13.38
C ALA A 121 -4.07 14.02 -13.88
N ASP A 122 -3.07 13.65 -13.07
CA ASP A 122 -2.12 12.59 -13.41
C ASP A 122 -2.82 11.23 -13.51
N ILE A 123 -3.71 10.92 -12.54
CA ILE A 123 -4.50 9.68 -12.56
C ILE A 123 -5.41 9.62 -13.80
N ARG A 124 -6.11 10.72 -14.13
CA ARG A 124 -6.93 10.80 -15.35
C ARG A 124 -6.07 10.54 -16.59
N ARG A 125 -4.91 11.18 -16.69
CA ARG A 125 -3.98 11.00 -17.82
C ARG A 125 -3.50 9.56 -17.94
N LEU A 126 -3.21 8.87 -16.83
CA LEU A 126 -2.86 7.45 -16.85
C LEU A 126 -3.99 6.60 -17.42
N ILE A 127 -5.23 6.84 -16.99
CA ILE A 127 -6.41 6.11 -17.48
C ILE A 127 -6.64 6.37 -18.97
N GLU A 128 -6.61 7.63 -19.40
CA GLU A 128 -6.82 8.02 -20.81
C GLU A 128 -5.82 7.34 -21.75
N ASN A 129 -4.54 7.35 -21.37
CA ASN A 129 -3.44 6.80 -22.18
C ASN A 129 -3.22 5.29 -22.03
N SER A 130 -4.01 4.62 -21.19
CA SER A 130 -3.88 3.17 -20.97
C SER A 130 -4.43 2.32 -22.12
N ASP A 131 -4.11 1.04 -22.10
CA ASP A 131 -4.69 0.00 -22.97
C ASP A 131 -6.00 -0.60 -22.40
N LEU A 132 -6.57 0.01 -21.35
CA LEU A 132 -7.82 -0.45 -20.76
C LEU A 132 -8.97 -0.41 -21.78
N PRO A 133 -9.96 -1.33 -21.66
CA PRO A 133 -11.15 -1.29 -22.51
C PRO A 133 -11.85 0.07 -22.45
N GLU A 134 -12.35 0.57 -23.58
CA GLU A 134 -13.04 1.87 -23.64
C GLU A 134 -14.21 1.98 -22.67
N THR A 135 -14.91 0.87 -22.40
CA THR A 135 -15.98 0.84 -21.39
C THR A 135 -15.44 1.07 -19.98
N ALA A 136 -14.24 0.57 -19.66
CA ALA A 136 -13.59 0.80 -18.38
C ALA A 136 -13.11 2.24 -18.27
N LYS A 137 -12.43 2.77 -19.31
CA LYS A 137 -12.02 4.18 -19.35
C LYS A 137 -13.19 5.13 -19.13
N ARG A 138 -14.28 4.94 -19.87
CA ARG A 138 -15.50 5.76 -19.71
C ARG A 138 -16.03 5.71 -18.27
N LEU A 139 -16.20 4.52 -17.69
CA LEU A 139 -16.71 4.38 -16.32
C LEU A 139 -15.78 4.99 -15.26
N SER A 140 -14.46 5.00 -15.51
CA SER A 140 -13.48 5.57 -14.58
C SER A 140 -13.32 7.09 -14.71
N LEU A 141 -13.78 7.69 -15.80
CA LEU A 141 -13.64 9.12 -16.09
C LEU A 141 -14.94 9.93 -15.92
N GLU A 142 -16.07 9.23 -15.78
CA GLU A 142 -17.39 9.77 -15.35
C GLU A 142 -17.33 10.33 -13.92
#